data_AF-R6UVS0-F1
#
_entry.id   AF-R6UVS0-F1
#
_cell.length_a   1.000
_cell.length_b   1.000
_cell.length_c   1.000
_cell.angle_alpha   90.00
_cell.angle_beta   90.00
_cell.angle_gamma   90.00
#
_symmetry.space_group_name_H-M   'P 1'
#
loop_
_entity.id
_entity.type
_entity.pdbx_description
1 polymer ?
#
loop_
_entity_poly.entity_id
_entity_poly.type
_entity_poly.pdbx_seq_one_letter_code
_entity_poly.pdbx_strand_id
1 'polypeptide(L)'
;MPAAKTLSRETAAAFLRDSAKQAYLTAFGVLLCIIASLGPIFSECIPRSLASPDASDAIGITFLFLCVAVAVGFFIFSGSISSKWSYLKQEPYCIDFETANWVIERKESYRSTHAMLLTVGIMLCILCAVPAIIISSLNTKSTFADSLSGGLVLVFIAIGVFMIVFTNMKKSSFDKPLSLNGAQTMGGNFANSHDGKVHYENPVVAAIMSVYWSTVTCIYLCWSFITFDWGITWIIWPIAAIINSLVENLLGDKHGN
;
A
#
# COMPACT_ATOMS: atom_id res chain seq x y z
N MET A 1 21.06 33.90 -1.88
CA MET A 1 20.16 32.73 -1.86
C MET A 1 20.10 32.19 -3.28
N PRO A 2 20.52 30.94 -3.57
CA PRO A 2 20.38 30.40 -4.91
C PRO A 2 18.89 30.36 -5.26
N ALA A 3 18.54 30.86 -6.45
CA ALA A 3 17.15 30.95 -6.91
C ALA A 3 16.53 29.55 -6.91
N ALA A 4 15.59 29.30 -6.00
CA ALA A 4 14.83 28.06 -5.98
C ALA A 4 14.12 27.95 -7.34
N LYS A 5 14.38 26.86 -8.05
CA LYS A 5 13.82 26.62 -9.37
C LYS A 5 12.32 26.36 -9.16
N THR A 6 11.48 27.21 -9.70
CA THR A 6 10.02 27.13 -9.51
C THR A 6 9.46 25.98 -10.34
N LEU A 7 8.68 25.11 -9.71
CA LEU A 7 8.00 24.03 -10.42
C LEU A 7 6.80 24.60 -11.20
N SER A 8 6.80 24.44 -12.54
CA SER A 8 5.67 24.91 -13.36
C SER A 8 4.41 24.07 -13.13
N ARG A 9 3.25 24.67 -13.36
CA ARG A 9 1.95 24.00 -13.33
C ARG A 9 1.89 22.77 -14.23
N GLU A 10 2.52 22.83 -15.41
CA GLU A 10 2.60 21.71 -16.34
C GLU A 10 3.35 20.52 -15.74
N THR A 11 4.45 20.79 -15.03
CA THR A 11 5.26 19.78 -14.35
C THR A 11 4.49 19.15 -13.19
N ALA A 12 3.76 19.95 -12.41
CA ALA A 12 2.88 19.45 -11.35
C ALA A 12 1.76 18.56 -11.90
N ALA A 13 1.12 18.96 -13.00
CA ALA A 13 0.08 18.18 -13.65
C ALA A 13 0.63 16.85 -14.21
N ALA A 14 1.82 16.89 -14.83
CA ALA A 14 2.50 15.68 -15.30
C ALA A 14 2.85 14.74 -14.14
N PHE A 15 3.34 15.28 -13.01
CA PHE A 15 3.62 14.53 -11.80
C PHE A 15 2.37 13.85 -11.24
N LEU A 16 1.24 14.57 -11.12
CA LEU A 16 -0.01 13.99 -10.63
C LEU A 16 -0.55 12.89 -11.56
N ARG A 17 -0.40 13.06 -12.88
CA ARG A 17 -0.81 12.04 -13.87
C ARG A 17 0.05 10.78 -13.77
N ASP A 18 1.37 10.93 -13.68
CA ASP A 18 2.30 9.81 -13.53
C ASP A 18 2.10 9.12 -12.17
N SER A 19 1.84 9.88 -11.11
CA SER A 19 1.55 9.34 -9.78
C SER A 19 0.22 8.59 -9.72
N ALA A 20 -0.79 9.01 -10.49
CA ALA A 20 -2.04 8.26 -10.60
C ALA A 20 -1.84 6.91 -11.31
N LYS A 21 -0.98 6.85 -12.34
CA LYS A 21 -0.59 5.59 -12.99
C LYS A 21 0.19 4.70 -12.02
N GLN A 22 1.14 5.28 -11.28
CA GLN A 22 1.88 4.59 -10.22
C GLN A 22 0.92 3.95 -9.20
N ALA A 23 -0.04 4.72 -8.70
CA ALA A 23 -1.06 4.25 -7.74
C ALA A 23 -1.87 3.08 -8.30
N TYR A 24 -2.29 3.16 -9.57
CA TYR A 24 -3.04 2.10 -10.22
C TYR A 24 -2.22 0.81 -10.38
N LEU A 25 -0.97 0.92 -10.84
CA LEU A 25 -0.07 -0.22 -11.03
C LEU A 25 0.22 -0.94 -9.71
N THR A 26 0.48 -0.18 -8.64
CA THR A 26 0.68 -0.77 -7.31
C THR A 26 -0.60 -1.42 -6.78
N ALA A 27 -1.76 -0.75 -6.88
CA ALA A 27 -3.02 -1.35 -6.44
C ALA A 27 -3.34 -2.65 -7.22
N PHE A 28 -3.08 -2.66 -8.53
CA PHE A 28 -3.29 -3.82 -9.38
C PHE A 28 -2.34 -4.98 -9.06
N GLY A 29 -1.07 -4.67 -8.76
CA GLY A 29 -0.11 -5.67 -8.26
C GLY A 29 -0.58 -6.33 -6.96
N VAL A 30 -1.08 -5.55 -6.00
CA VAL A 30 -1.63 -6.08 -4.74
C VAL A 30 -2.87 -6.97 -5.00
N LEU A 31 -3.76 -6.54 -5.89
CA LEU A 31 -4.92 -7.33 -6.31
C LEU A 31 -4.50 -8.67 -6.94
N LEU A 32 -3.49 -8.68 -7.81
CA LEU A 32 -2.95 -9.92 -8.37
C LEU A 32 -2.36 -10.83 -7.30
N CYS A 33 -1.68 -10.30 -6.29
CA CYS A 33 -1.15 -11.11 -5.19
C CYS A 33 -2.26 -11.81 -4.40
N ILE A 34 -3.38 -11.14 -4.15
CA ILE A 34 -4.53 -11.73 -3.44
C ILE A 34 -5.23 -12.78 -4.32
N ILE A 35 -5.37 -12.50 -5.62
CA ILE A 35 -5.93 -13.45 -6.61
C ILE A 35 -4.99 -14.66 -6.80
N ALA A 36 -3.68 -14.50 -6.68
CA ALA A 36 -2.71 -15.59 -6.78
C ALA A 36 -2.98 -16.66 -5.71
N SER A 37 -3.45 -16.25 -4.53
CA SER A 37 -3.83 -17.14 -3.44
C SER A 37 -5.01 -18.05 -3.78
N LEU A 38 -5.81 -17.71 -4.80
CA LEU A 38 -6.92 -18.55 -5.27
C LEU A 38 -6.45 -19.81 -5.99
N GLY A 39 -5.29 -19.79 -6.65
CA GLY A 39 -4.78 -20.93 -7.43
C GLY A 39 -4.71 -22.23 -6.61
N PRO A 40 -4.00 -22.23 -5.47
CA PRO A 40 -3.96 -23.38 -4.56
C PRO A 40 -5.32 -23.74 -3.96
N ILE A 41 -6.19 -22.77 -3.70
CA ILE A 41 -7.53 -23.05 -3.12
C ILE A 41 -8.41 -23.79 -4.15
N PHE A 42 -8.28 -23.47 -5.43
CA PHE A 42 -9.02 -24.15 -6.49
C PHE A 42 -8.38 -25.48 -6.92
N SER A 43 -7.11 -25.77 -6.59
CA SER A 43 -6.50 -27.06 -6.94
C SER A 43 -7.18 -28.23 -6.23
N GLU A 44 -7.64 -28.02 -5.00
CA GLU A 44 -8.40 -28.99 -4.21
C GLU A 44 -9.78 -29.31 -4.80
N CYS A 45 -10.27 -28.48 -5.71
CA CYS A 45 -11.61 -28.55 -6.30
C CYS A 45 -11.64 -29.32 -7.63
N ILE A 46 -10.48 -29.60 -8.23
CA ILE A 46 -10.41 -30.34 -9.49
C ILE A 46 -10.78 -31.80 -9.22
N PRO A 47 -11.85 -32.33 -9.84
CA PRO A 47 -12.24 -33.72 -9.61
C PRO A 47 -11.13 -34.66 -10.07
N ARG A 48 -10.87 -35.72 -9.29
CA ARG A 48 -9.85 -36.74 -9.58
C ARG A 48 -9.99 -37.42 -10.96
N SER A 49 -11.12 -37.23 -11.65
CA SER A 49 -11.33 -37.72 -13.01
C SER A 49 -10.62 -36.88 -14.08
N LEU A 50 -10.24 -35.63 -13.78
CA LEU A 50 -9.59 -34.71 -14.71
C LEU A 50 -8.06 -34.65 -14.54
N ALA A 51 -7.56 -34.81 -13.32
CA ALA A 51 -6.13 -34.78 -13.03
C ALA A 51 -5.79 -35.60 -11.78
N SER A 52 -4.55 -36.10 -11.69
CA SER A 52 -4.03 -36.66 -10.44
C SER A 52 -3.85 -35.56 -9.38
N PRO A 53 -3.98 -35.87 -8.08
CA PRO A 53 -3.84 -34.88 -7.00
C PRO A 53 -2.50 -34.11 -7.06
N ASP A 54 -1.42 -34.82 -7.38
CA ASP A 54 -0.09 -34.22 -7.51
C ASP A 54 -0.01 -33.23 -8.68
N ALA A 55 -0.77 -33.46 -9.76
CA ALA A 55 -0.80 -32.58 -10.92
C ALA A 55 -1.66 -31.34 -10.66
N SER A 56 -2.79 -31.46 -9.96
CA SER A 56 -3.64 -30.29 -9.62
C SER A 56 -2.91 -29.33 -8.68
N ASP A 57 -2.20 -29.84 -7.68
CA ASP A 57 -1.45 -29.01 -6.74
C ASP A 57 -0.28 -28.30 -7.43
N ALA A 58 0.44 -29.01 -8.31
CA ALA A 58 1.49 -28.40 -9.13
C ALA A 58 0.94 -27.26 -10.01
N ILE A 59 -0.26 -27.41 -10.59
CA ILE A 59 -0.92 -26.36 -11.38
C ILE A 59 -1.28 -25.15 -10.52
N GLY A 60 -1.86 -25.35 -9.34
CA GLY A 60 -2.23 -24.28 -8.41
C GLY A 60 -1.03 -23.46 -7.94
N ILE A 61 0.07 -24.14 -7.59
CA ILE A 61 1.32 -23.50 -7.18
C ILE A 61 1.99 -22.76 -8.36
N THR A 62 1.99 -23.35 -9.56
CA THR A 62 2.54 -22.70 -10.76
C THR A 62 1.77 -21.42 -11.10
N PHE A 63 0.44 -21.44 -11.00
CA PHE A 63 -0.39 -20.26 -11.19
C PHE A 63 -0.07 -19.16 -10.16
N LEU A 64 0.10 -19.52 -8.89
CA LEU A 64 0.49 -18.58 -7.84
C LEU A 64 1.81 -17.88 -8.18
N PHE A 65 2.85 -18.63 -8.53
CA PHE A 65 4.15 -18.05 -8.88
C PHE A 65 4.08 -17.16 -10.12
N LEU A 66 3.30 -17.54 -11.13
CA LEU A 66 3.11 -16.74 -12.34
C LEU A 66 2.43 -15.39 -12.01
N CYS A 67 1.36 -15.40 -11.23
CA CYS A 67 0.66 -14.18 -10.82
C CYS A 67 1.55 -13.28 -9.96
N VAL A 68 2.32 -13.86 -9.03
CA VAL A 68 3.28 -13.11 -8.21
C VAL A 68 4.38 -12.48 -9.07
N ALA A 69 4.92 -13.20 -10.06
CA ALA A 69 5.93 -12.67 -10.97
C ALA A 69 5.39 -11.44 -11.75
N VAL A 70 4.16 -11.51 -12.24
CA VAL A 70 3.49 -10.38 -12.91
C VAL A 70 3.24 -9.22 -11.95
N ALA A 71 2.79 -9.50 -10.71
CA ALA A 71 2.58 -8.48 -9.68
C ALA A 71 3.88 -7.73 -9.34
N VAL A 72 4.99 -8.46 -9.17
CA VAL A 72 6.32 -7.87 -8.95
C VAL A 72 6.74 -7.02 -10.14
N GLY A 73 6.46 -7.45 -11.37
CA GLY A 73 6.67 -6.63 -12.58
C GLY A 73 5.93 -5.28 -12.51
N PHE A 74 4.67 -5.28 -12.08
CA PHE A 74 3.91 -4.04 -11.86
C PHE A 74 4.49 -3.17 -10.73
N PHE A 75 4.97 -3.77 -9.63
CA PHE A 75 5.62 -3.04 -8.55
C PHE A 75 6.94 -2.39 -9.00
N ILE A 76 7.76 -3.09 -9.78
CA ILE A 76 9.01 -2.55 -10.33
C ILE A 76 8.70 -1.41 -11.31
N PHE A 77 7.73 -1.59 -12.20
CA PHE A 77 7.33 -0.55 -13.16
C PHE A 77 6.76 0.69 -12.45
N SER A 78 5.94 0.49 -11.41
CA SER A 78 5.46 1.54 -10.52
C SER A 78 6.63 2.28 -9.83
N GLY A 79 7.61 1.54 -9.33
CA GLY A 79 8.83 2.09 -8.74
C GLY A 79 9.65 2.93 -9.71
N SER A 80 9.76 2.48 -10.97
CA SER A 80 10.45 3.22 -12.05
C SER A 80 9.78 4.56 -12.39
N ILE A 81 8.44 4.60 -12.39
CA ILE A 81 7.72 5.87 -12.55
C ILE A 81 8.00 6.80 -11.36
N SER A 82 8.09 6.26 -10.15
CA SER A 82 8.41 7.04 -8.95
C SER A 82 9.84 7.57 -8.94
N SER A 83 10.81 6.79 -9.42
CA SER A 83 12.23 7.16 -9.40
C SER A 83 12.52 8.34 -10.33
N LYS A 84 11.80 8.44 -11.45
CA LYS A 84 11.83 9.60 -12.36
C LYS A 84 11.61 10.93 -11.62
N TRP A 85 10.79 10.93 -10.57
CA TRP A 85 10.45 12.14 -9.80
C TRP A 85 11.26 12.28 -8.49
N SER A 86 12.28 11.44 -8.28
CA SER A 86 13.12 11.48 -7.08
C SER A 86 13.89 12.79 -6.91
N TYR A 87 14.21 13.48 -8.01
CA TYR A 87 14.91 14.77 -7.96
C TYR A 87 14.10 15.85 -7.21
N LEU A 88 12.76 15.76 -7.23
CA LEU A 88 11.88 16.65 -6.48
C LEU A 88 12.04 16.50 -4.95
N LYS A 89 12.63 15.40 -4.48
CA LYS A 89 12.92 15.19 -3.05
C LYS A 89 14.32 15.63 -2.63
N GLN A 90 15.23 15.81 -3.59
CA GLN A 90 16.66 16.02 -3.33
C GLN A 90 17.09 17.48 -3.43
N GLU A 91 16.39 18.29 -4.24
CA GLU A 91 16.69 19.71 -4.40
C GLU A 91 15.58 20.59 -3.77
N PRO A 92 15.92 21.79 -3.26
CA PRO A 92 14.96 22.75 -2.72
C PRO A 92 14.16 23.40 -3.85
N TYR A 93 13.19 22.67 -4.41
CA TYR A 93 12.19 23.18 -5.33
C TYR A 93 11.07 23.86 -4.53
N CYS A 94 10.70 25.08 -4.92
CA CYS A 94 9.47 25.71 -4.45
C CYS A 94 8.39 25.58 -5.52
N ILE A 95 7.13 25.44 -5.08
CA ILE A 95 5.99 25.53 -5.98
C ILE A 95 5.46 26.97 -5.94
N ASP A 96 5.13 27.50 -7.11
CA ASP A 96 4.47 28.80 -7.21
C ASP A 96 3.10 28.76 -6.50
N PHE A 97 2.63 29.93 -6.05
CA PHE A 97 1.37 30.04 -5.29
C PHE A 97 0.14 29.66 -6.11
N GLU A 98 0.10 30.00 -7.40
CA GLU A 98 -0.99 29.60 -8.31
C GLU A 98 -1.08 28.06 -8.41
N THR A 99 0.08 27.42 -8.56
CA THR A 99 0.23 25.97 -8.68
C THR A 99 -0.13 25.28 -7.37
N ALA A 100 0.25 25.84 -6.22
CA ALA A 100 -0.13 25.32 -4.90
C ALA A 100 -1.66 25.35 -4.70
N ASN A 101 -2.30 26.49 -4.97
CA ASN A 101 -3.76 26.61 -4.87
C ASN A 101 -4.48 25.66 -5.82
N TRP A 102 -3.98 25.52 -7.06
CA TRP A 102 -4.55 24.58 -8.02
C TRP A 102 -4.48 23.13 -7.53
N VAL A 103 -3.37 22.71 -6.89
CA VAL A 103 -3.25 21.37 -6.29
C VAL A 103 -4.18 21.21 -5.08
N ILE A 104 -4.31 22.23 -4.24
CA ILE A 104 -5.20 22.22 -3.06
C ILE A 104 -6.66 22.05 -3.50
N GLU A 105 -7.12 22.85 -4.46
CA GLU A 105 -8.49 22.77 -5.00
C GLU A 105 -8.77 21.37 -5.57
N ARG A 106 -7.80 20.80 -6.29
CA ARG A 106 -7.89 19.43 -6.82
C ARG A 106 -7.95 18.38 -5.73
N LYS A 107 -7.15 18.54 -4.67
CA LYS A 107 -7.11 17.66 -3.50
C LYS A 107 -8.41 17.73 -2.71
N GLU A 108 -8.95 18.93 -2.52
CA GLU A 108 -10.20 19.16 -1.81
C GLU A 108 -11.39 18.57 -2.57
N SER A 109 -11.43 18.76 -3.89
CA SER A 109 -12.40 18.09 -4.77
C SER A 109 -12.28 16.56 -4.68
N TYR A 110 -11.07 16.01 -4.56
CA TYR A 110 -10.85 14.56 -4.42
C TYR A 110 -11.13 14.04 -3.00
N ARG A 111 -11.23 14.89 -1.97
CA ARG A 111 -11.36 14.48 -0.56
C ARG A 111 -12.61 13.63 -0.31
N SER A 112 -13.74 14.02 -0.90
CA SER A 112 -15.00 13.27 -0.82
C SER A 112 -14.89 11.91 -1.51
N THR A 113 -14.29 11.89 -2.70
CA THR A 113 -14.06 10.65 -3.45
C THR A 113 -13.11 9.72 -2.70
N HIS A 114 -12.06 10.25 -2.06
CA HIS A 114 -11.14 9.49 -1.24
C HIS A 114 -11.85 8.83 -0.05
N ALA A 115 -12.64 9.61 0.70
CA ALA A 115 -13.41 9.08 1.82
C ALA A 115 -14.41 8.01 1.36
N MET A 116 -15.09 8.21 0.22
CA MET A 116 -16.03 7.25 -0.34
C MET A 116 -15.33 5.95 -0.77
N LEU A 117 -14.24 6.02 -1.54
CA LEU A 117 -13.50 4.83 -1.99
C LEU A 117 -12.94 4.04 -0.81
N LEU A 118 -12.39 4.73 0.20
CA LEU A 118 -11.86 4.12 1.40
C LEU A 118 -12.96 3.42 2.19
N THR A 119 -14.09 4.10 2.42
CA THR A 119 -15.23 3.54 3.16
C THR A 119 -15.81 2.35 2.43
N VAL A 120 -16.05 2.45 1.11
CA VAL A 120 -16.57 1.33 0.32
C VAL A 120 -15.59 0.15 0.33
N GLY A 121 -14.28 0.39 0.19
CA GLY A 121 -13.27 -0.66 0.26
C GLY A 121 -13.27 -1.39 1.60
N ILE A 122 -13.34 -0.65 2.72
CA ILE A 122 -13.41 -1.24 4.07
C ILE A 122 -14.72 -2.01 4.25
N MET A 123 -15.86 -1.44 3.85
CA MET A 123 -17.16 -2.12 3.93
C MET A 123 -17.17 -3.43 3.12
N LEU A 124 -16.55 -3.43 1.93
CA LEU A 124 -16.43 -4.62 1.10
C LEU A 124 -15.57 -5.70 1.77
N CYS A 125 -14.47 -5.31 2.41
CA CYS A 125 -13.63 -6.22 3.20
C CYS A 125 -14.35 -6.78 4.43
N ILE A 126 -15.23 -6.01 5.09
CA ILE A 126 -16.02 -6.50 6.23
C ILE A 126 -17.13 -7.45 5.75
N LEU A 127 -17.82 -7.07 4.67
CA LEU A 127 -18.94 -7.84 4.11
C LEU A 127 -18.50 -9.09 3.34
N CYS A 128 -17.20 -9.29 3.10
CA CYS A 128 -16.69 -10.45 2.36
C CYS A 128 -17.11 -11.79 2.98
N ALA A 129 -17.36 -11.85 4.29
CA ALA A 129 -17.79 -13.05 4.99
C ALA A 129 -19.27 -13.41 4.75
N VAL A 130 -20.11 -12.45 4.36
CA VAL A 130 -21.56 -12.66 4.22
C VAL A 130 -21.89 -13.66 3.10
N PRO A 131 -21.33 -13.55 1.88
CA PRO A 131 -21.55 -14.55 0.83
C PRO A 131 -21.11 -15.96 1.24
N ALA A 132 -20.00 -16.09 1.98
CA ALA A 132 -19.51 -17.39 2.43
C ALA A 132 -20.48 -18.05 3.42
N ILE A 133 -20.96 -17.29 4.41
CA ILE A 133 -21.92 -17.80 5.40
C ILE A 133 -23.23 -18.26 4.73
N ILE A 134 -23.72 -17.50 3.74
CA ILE A 134 -24.93 -17.87 3.00
C ILE A 134 -24.71 -19.20 2.25
N ILE A 135 -23.60 -19.34 1.52
CA ILE A 135 -23.30 -20.56 0.77
C ILE A 135 -23.17 -21.78 1.71
N SER A 136 -22.46 -21.63 2.83
CA SER A 136 -22.35 -22.70 3.84
C SER A 136 -23.71 -23.07 4.46
N SER A 137 -24.64 -22.12 4.58
CA SER A 137 -25.98 -22.38 5.13
C SER A 137 -26.91 -23.15 4.19
N LEU A 138 -26.66 -23.12 2.88
CA LEU A 138 -27.50 -23.77 1.87
C LEU A 138 -27.34 -25.30 1.82
N ASN A 139 -26.48 -25.89 2.66
CA ASN A 139 -26.31 -27.34 2.87
C ASN A 139 -26.19 -28.18 1.58
N THR A 140 -25.64 -27.58 0.52
CA THR A 140 -25.22 -28.31 -0.67
C THR A 140 -23.95 -29.07 -0.32
N LYS A 141 -24.04 -30.41 -0.18
CA LYS A 141 -22.91 -31.33 0.12
C LYS A 141 -21.87 -31.43 -1.01
N SER A 142 -21.63 -30.37 -1.77
CA SER A 142 -20.63 -30.35 -2.83
C SER A 142 -19.39 -29.61 -2.34
N THR A 143 -18.24 -30.30 -2.32
CA THR A 143 -16.90 -29.72 -2.05
C THR A 143 -16.62 -28.50 -2.92
N PHE A 144 -17.20 -28.44 -4.11
CA PHE A 144 -17.15 -27.30 -5.02
C PHE A 144 -17.76 -26.02 -4.43
N ALA A 145 -18.88 -26.12 -3.70
CA ALA A 145 -19.54 -24.95 -3.11
C ALA A 145 -18.71 -24.35 -1.96
N ASP A 146 -18.07 -25.20 -1.16
CA ASP A 146 -17.20 -24.76 -0.06
C ASP A 146 -15.94 -24.05 -0.58
N SER A 147 -15.25 -24.60 -1.58
CA SER A 147 -14.09 -23.93 -2.19
C SER A 147 -14.47 -22.64 -2.92
N LEU A 148 -15.63 -22.62 -3.59
CA LEU A 148 -16.16 -21.42 -4.24
C LEU A 148 -16.45 -20.31 -3.23
N SER A 149 -16.92 -20.66 -2.03
CA SER A 149 -17.18 -19.71 -0.95
C SER A 149 -15.90 -18.99 -0.49
N GLY A 150 -14.81 -19.74 -0.26
CA GLY A 150 -13.50 -19.18 0.08
C GLY A 150 -12.91 -18.34 -1.04
N GLY A 151 -13.10 -18.77 -2.29
CA GLY A 151 -12.67 -18.01 -3.46
C GLY A 151 -13.39 -16.65 -3.59
N LEU A 152 -14.70 -16.63 -3.38
CA LEU A 152 -15.48 -15.39 -3.42
C LEU A 152 -15.05 -14.40 -2.34
N VAL A 153 -14.80 -14.86 -1.11
CA VAL A 153 -14.29 -14.02 0.00
C VAL A 153 -13.02 -13.29 -0.43
N LEU A 154 -12.06 -14.01 -0.99
CA LEU A 154 -10.79 -13.43 -1.44
C LEU A 154 -10.96 -12.45 -2.60
N VAL A 155 -11.91 -12.68 -3.52
CA VAL A 155 -12.20 -11.72 -4.60
C VAL A 155 -12.76 -10.40 -4.03
N PHE A 156 -13.69 -10.47 -3.07
CA PHE A 156 -14.20 -9.28 -2.40
C PHE A 156 -13.09 -8.52 -1.66
N ILE A 157 -12.23 -9.24 -0.94
CA ILE A 157 -11.06 -8.64 -0.27
C ILE A 157 -10.12 -8.00 -1.30
N ALA A 158 -9.84 -8.66 -2.42
CA ALA A 158 -8.96 -8.14 -3.46
C ALA A 158 -9.46 -6.81 -4.03
N ILE A 159 -10.77 -6.71 -4.32
CA ILE A 159 -11.39 -5.47 -4.81
C ILE A 159 -11.35 -4.38 -3.72
N GLY A 160 -11.66 -4.73 -2.47
CA GLY A 160 -11.66 -3.79 -1.36
C GLY A 160 -10.27 -3.19 -1.12
N VAL A 161 -9.25 -4.06 -1.06
CA VAL A 161 -7.85 -3.66 -0.91
C VAL A 161 -7.37 -2.83 -2.10
N PHE A 162 -7.76 -3.19 -3.34
CA PHE A 162 -7.44 -2.38 -4.53
C PHE A 162 -7.95 -0.93 -4.38
N MET A 163 -9.21 -0.74 -3.98
CA MET A 163 -9.80 0.59 -3.76
C MET A 163 -9.05 1.37 -2.67
N ILE A 164 -8.73 0.70 -1.55
CA ILE A 164 -8.00 1.29 -0.41
C ILE A 164 -6.59 1.73 -0.84
N VAL A 165 -5.82 0.85 -1.49
CA VAL A 165 -4.44 1.16 -1.91
C VAL A 165 -4.44 2.29 -2.95
N PHE A 166 -5.30 2.20 -3.95
CA PHE A 166 -5.40 3.21 -5.00
C PHE A 166 -5.71 4.61 -4.43
N THR A 167 -6.70 4.70 -3.53
CA THR A 167 -7.10 6.00 -3.02
C THR A 167 -6.08 6.62 -2.06
N ASN A 168 -5.41 5.81 -1.24
CA ASN A 168 -4.36 6.29 -0.34
C ASN A 168 -3.14 6.78 -1.11
N MET A 169 -2.71 6.05 -2.15
CA MET A 169 -1.60 6.48 -3.00
C MET A 169 -1.92 7.76 -3.77
N LYS A 170 -3.16 7.88 -4.29
CA LYS A 170 -3.60 9.09 -4.98
C LYS A 170 -3.64 10.30 -4.05
N LYS A 171 -4.13 10.14 -2.81
CA LYS A 171 -4.07 11.19 -1.77
C LYS A 171 -2.64 11.63 -1.47
N SER A 172 -1.75 10.66 -1.18
CA SER A 172 -0.33 10.92 -0.90
C SER A 172 0.38 11.65 -2.04
N SER A 173 -0.06 11.44 -3.28
CA SER A 173 0.49 12.12 -4.45
C SER A 173 0.18 13.62 -4.48
N PHE A 174 -0.94 14.06 -3.90
CA PHE A 174 -1.22 15.49 -3.75
C PHE A 174 -0.42 16.13 -2.60
N ASP A 175 -0.14 15.35 -1.55
CA ASP A 175 0.61 15.85 -0.39
C ASP A 175 2.09 16.10 -0.70
N LYS A 176 2.70 15.30 -1.59
CA LYS A 176 4.11 15.45 -2.01
C LYS A 176 4.46 16.86 -2.51
N PRO A 177 3.81 17.42 -3.55
CA PRO A 177 4.14 18.77 -4.02
C PRO A 177 3.82 19.85 -2.98
N LEU A 178 2.74 19.68 -2.21
CA LEU A 178 2.39 20.64 -1.13
C LEU A 178 3.44 20.65 -0.01
N SER A 179 4.06 19.51 0.29
CA SER A 179 5.12 19.41 1.29
C SER A 179 6.43 20.13 0.89
N LEU A 180 6.61 20.46 -0.39
CA LEU A 180 7.80 21.20 -0.86
C LEU A 180 7.79 22.67 -0.44
N ASN A 181 6.60 23.27 -0.24
CA ASN A 181 6.44 24.64 0.26
C ASN A 181 6.47 24.70 1.80
N GLY A 182 7.39 23.96 2.44
CA GLY A 182 7.46 23.78 3.90
C GLY A 182 7.25 25.06 4.74
N ALA A 183 6.89 24.84 6.01
CA ALA A 183 6.38 25.78 7.03
C ALA A 183 7.06 27.17 7.17
N GLN A 184 8.16 27.43 6.48
CA GLN A 184 8.95 28.67 6.54
C GLN A 184 8.82 29.58 5.31
N THR A 185 7.91 29.28 4.39
CA THR A 185 7.51 30.22 3.32
C THR A 185 6.07 30.69 3.57
N MET A 186 5.67 31.82 2.97
CA MET A 186 4.35 32.47 3.18
C MET A 186 3.10 31.55 2.93
N GLY A 187 3.30 30.31 2.50
CA GLY A 187 2.30 29.22 2.45
C GLY A 187 2.40 28.19 3.59
N GLY A 188 3.05 28.53 4.72
CA GLY A 188 3.31 27.60 5.83
C GLY A 188 2.08 26.98 6.51
N ASN A 189 0.88 27.46 6.17
CA ASN A 189 -0.40 26.92 6.68
C ASN A 189 -0.98 25.77 5.83
N PHE A 190 -0.30 25.37 4.74
CA PHE A 190 -0.82 24.35 3.80
C PHE A 190 -0.19 22.96 3.96
N ALA A 191 0.94 22.86 4.65
CA ALA A 191 1.46 21.58 5.09
C ALA A 191 0.59 21.12 6.27
N ASN A 192 -0.29 20.13 6.04
CA ASN A 192 -1.00 19.49 7.13
C ASN A 192 0.05 18.96 8.11
N SER A 193 0.08 19.50 9.33
CA SER A 193 0.90 19.07 10.47
C SER A 193 0.60 17.64 10.96
N HIS A 194 0.05 16.80 10.09
CA HIS A 194 -0.26 15.39 10.32
C HIS A 194 0.81 14.45 9.74
N ASP A 195 1.76 14.94 8.94
CA ASP A 195 3.02 14.22 8.73
C ASP A 195 3.94 14.57 9.90
N GLY A 196 3.66 13.97 11.05
CA GLY A 196 4.50 14.00 12.24
C GLY A 196 5.82 13.29 11.94
N LYS A 197 6.60 13.80 11.00
CA LYS A 197 8.00 13.45 10.82
C LYS A 197 8.71 14.01 12.04
N VAL A 198 8.72 13.19 13.07
CA VAL A 198 9.57 13.33 14.24
C VAL A 198 10.96 13.69 13.72
N HIS A 199 11.38 14.93 13.96
CA HIS A 199 12.69 15.38 13.57
C HIS A 199 13.65 14.78 14.60
N TYR A 200 14.45 13.82 14.16
CA TYR A 200 15.52 13.29 14.98
C TYR A 200 16.72 14.20 14.80
N GLU A 201 17.23 14.79 15.88
CA GLU A 201 18.45 15.61 15.84
C GLU A 201 19.64 14.80 15.31
N ASN A 202 19.64 13.49 15.55
CA ASN A 202 20.67 12.59 15.07
C ASN A 202 20.35 12.05 13.66
N PRO A 203 21.18 12.35 12.63
CA PRO A 203 20.97 11.86 11.27
C PRO A 203 21.06 10.32 11.19
N VAL A 204 21.79 9.69 12.12
CA VAL A 204 21.89 8.23 12.23
C VAL A 204 20.56 7.61 12.66
N VAL A 205 19.86 8.23 13.62
CA VAL A 205 18.56 7.74 14.11
C VAL A 205 17.49 7.96 13.05
N ALA A 206 17.51 9.10 12.36
CA ALA A 206 16.65 9.35 11.20
C ALA A 206 16.85 8.30 10.09
N ALA A 207 18.11 7.94 9.80
CA ALA A 207 18.43 6.91 8.81
C ALA A 207 17.93 5.52 9.25
N ILE A 208 18.16 5.12 10.51
CA ILE A 208 17.70 3.84 11.06
C ILE A 208 16.17 3.76 11.04
N MET A 209 15.47 4.81 11.50
CA MET A 209 14.01 4.86 11.51
C MET A 209 13.40 4.82 10.11
N SER A 210 14.10 5.35 9.11
CA SER A 210 13.63 5.30 7.71
C SER A 210 13.56 3.89 7.14
N VAL A 211 14.41 2.98 7.63
CA VAL A 211 14.50 1.58 7.16
C VAL A 211 13.90 0.60 8.17
N TYR A 212 13.63 1.05 9.40
CA TYR A 212 13.16 0.24 10.53
C TYR A 212 12.09 -0.78 10.17
N TRP A 213 10.97 -0.33 9.60
CA TRP A 213 9.86 -1.21 9.21
C TRP A 213 10.25 -2.26 8.15
N SER A 214 11.12 -1.90 7.21
CA SER A 214 11.63 -2.83 6.21
C SER A 214 12.55 -3.87 6.85
N THR A 215 13.43 -3.45 7.77
CA THR A 215 14.31 -4.36 8.52
C THR A 215 13.52 -5.33 9.40
N VAL A 216 12.52 -4.84 10.14
CA VAL A 216 11.62 -5.66 10.97
C VAL A 216 10.89 -6.69 10.10
N THR A 217 10.38 -6.28 8.95
CA THR A 217 9.71 -7.18 8.00
C THR A 217 10.68 -8.24 7.47
N CYS A 218 11.93 -7.87 7.16
CA CYS A 218 12.96 -8.81 6.71
C CYS A 218 13.27 -9.85 7.79
N ILE A 219 13.48 -9.42 9.04
CA ILE A 219 13.73 -10.32 10.18
C ILE A 219 12.52 -11.25 10.41
N TYR A 220 11.30 -10.71 10.36
CA TYR A 220 10.07 -11.49 10.47
C TYR A 220 10.00 -12.59 9.39
N LEU A 221 10.28 -12.23 8.13
CA LEU A 221 10.23 -13.19 7.02
C LEU A 221 11.33 -14.24 7.15
N CYS A 222 12.58 -13.85 7.40
CA CYS A 222 13.68 -14.79 7.61
C CYS A 222 13.38 -15.77 8.75
N TRP A 223 12.88 -15.27 9.88
CA TRP A 223 12.51 -16.13 11.01
C TRP A 223 11.35 -17.05 10.61
N SER A 224 10.24 -16.50 10.09
CA SER A 224 9.04 -17.29 9.75
C SER A 224 9.32 -18.38 8.73
N PHE A 225 10.21 -18.14 7.76
CA PHE A 225 10.61 -19.15 6.79
C PHE A 225 11.56 -20.21 7.36
N ILE A 226 12.43 -19.86 8.31
CA ILE A 226 13.33 -20.83 8.94
C ILE A 226 12.56 -21.76 9.87
N THR A 227 11.63 -21.22 10.66
CA THR A 227 10.89 -22.01 11.66
C THR A 227 9.57 -22.57 11.16
N PHE A 228 9.02 -22.08 10.04
CA PHE A 228 7.67 -22.39 9.54
C PHE A 228 6.56 -22.16 10.58
N ASP A 229 6.86 -21.42 11.65
CA ASP A 229 6.04 -21.31 12.86
C ASP A 229 5.35 -19.93 12.93
N TRP A 230 4.51 -19.69 11.92
CA TRP A 230 3.82 -18.41 11.68
C TRP A 230 2.93 -17.95 12.84
N GLY A 231 2.52 -18.87 13.73
CA GLY A 231 1.71 -18.57 14.91
C GLY A 231 2.46 -17.87 16.05
N ILE A 232 3.79 -18.00 16.11
CA ILE A 232 4.63 -17.39 17.16
C ILE A 232 5.39 -16.18 16.61
N THR A 233 5.89 -16.27 15.38
CA THR A 233 6.75 -15.23 14.79
C THR A 233 6.05 -13.87 14.64
N TRP A 234 4.72 -13.84 14.67
CA TRP A 234 3.94 -12.60 14.64
C TRP A 234 4.21 -11.68 15.85
N ILE A 235 4.74 -12.20 16.96
CA ILE A 235 5.04 -11.41 18.17
C ILE A 235 6.09 -10.31 17.94
N ILE A 236 6.87 -10.42 16.85
CA ILE A 236 7.79 -9.36 16.42
C ILE A 236 7.06 -8.05 16.15
N TRP A 237 5.83 -8.08 15.65
CA TRP A 237 5.06 -6.87 15.31
C TRP A 237 4.78 -5.99 16.54
N PRO A 238 4.20 -6.50 17.64
CA PRO A 238 4.01 -5.72 18.85
C PRO A 238 5.34 -5.24 19.48
N ILE A 239 6.37 -6.09 19.50
CA ILE A 239 7.70 -5.69 20.02
C ILE A 239 8.27 -4.54 19.20
N ALA A 240 8.18 -4.62 17.88
CA ALA A 240 8.66 -3.57 16.98
C ALA A 240 7.88 -2.27 17.16
N ALA A 241 6.56 -2.34 17.31
CA ALA A 241 5.74 -1.15 17.58
C ALA A 241 6.16 -0.45 18.88
N ILE A 242 6.43 -1.21 19.95
CA ILE A 242 6.88 -0.65 21.24
C ILE A 242 8.25 0.02 21.08
N ILE A 243 9.21 -0.63 20.40
CA ILE A 243 10.54 -0.05 20.16
C ILE A 243 10.43 1.23 19.34
N ASN A 244 9.62 1.24 18.27
CA ASN A 244 9.38 2.42 17.44
C ASN A 244 8.83 3.59 18.28
N SER A 245 7.81 3.33 19.10
CA SER A 245 7.24 4.36 20.00
C SER A 245 8.21 4.82 21.09
N LEU A 246 9.07 3.96 21.62
CA LEU A 246 10.10 4.35 22.59
C LEU A 246 11.15 5.26 21.94
N VAL A 247 11.63 4.91 20.75
CA VAL A 247 12.59 5.72 20.00
C VAL A 247 11.99 7.08 19.63
N GLU A 248 10.74 7.11 19.16
CA GLU A 248 10.02 8.36 18.87
C GLU A 248 9.83 9.23 20.12
N ASN A 249 9.57 8.65 21.30
CA ASN A 249 9.38 9.42 22.52
C ASN A 249 10.67 9.87 23.22
N LEU A 250 11.77 9.12 23.06
CA LEU A 250 13.05 9.43 23.71
C LEU A 250 13.97 10.31 22.86
N LEU A 251 13.93 10.14 21.54
CA LEU A 251 14.84 10.79 20.59
C LEU A 251 14.12 11.68 19.58
N GLY A 252 12.79 11.69 19.63
CA GLY A 252 12.00 12.60 18.83
C GLY A 252 11.91 13.96 19.47
N ASP A 253 12.40 14.98 18.77
CA ASP A 253 12.21 16.35 19.20
C ASP A 253 10.72 16.71 19.02
N LYS A 254 9.97 16.66 20.13
CA LYS A 254 8.64 17.25 20.21
C LYS A 254 8.85 18.76 20.38
N HIS A 255 9.13 19.46 19.29
CA HIS A 255 8.98 20.91 19.29
C HIS A 255 7.49 21.22 19.47
N GLY A 256 7.12 21.40 20.74
CA GLY A 256 5.80 21.74 21.22
C GLY A 256 5.93 22.75 22.35
N ASN A 257 6.02 24.02 21.95
CA ASN A 257 5.91 25.27 22.70
C ASN A 257 6.98 25.63 23.72
#